data_AF-A0A535A5U5-F1
#
_entry.id   AF-A0A535A5U5-F1
#
_cell.length_a   1.000
_cell.length_b   1.000
_cell.length_c   1.000
_cell.angle_alpha   90.00
_cell.angle_beta   90.00
_cell.angle_gamma   90.00
#
_symmetry.space_group_name_H-M   'P 1'
#
loop_
_entity.id
_entity.type
_entity.pdbx_description
1 polymer ?
#
loop_
_entity_poly.entity_id
_entity_poly.type
_entity_poly.pdbx_seq_one_letter_code
_entity_poly.pdbx_strand_id
1 'polypeptide(L)' 'MRLDPVISVVDAHAGGEPGRVVVGGVHDVPGATMLEKRNHLAADGDRL' A
#
# COMPACT_ATOMS: atom_id res chain seq x y z
N MET A 1 20.42 -13.80 0.92
CA MET A 1 19.24 -12.93 0.72
C MET A 1 19.70 -11.50 0.82
N ARG A 2 19.39 -10.66 -0.17
CA ARG A 2 19.57 -9.20 -0.04
C ARG A 2 18.42 -8.65 0.81
N LEU A 3 18.69 -7.65 1.64
CA LEU A 3 17.73 -6.98 2.53
C LEU A 3 17.01 -5.82 1.81
N ASP A 4 16.67 -6.01 0.53
CA ASP A 4 15.94 -4.99 -0.20
C ASP A 4 14.50 -4.92 0.34
N PRO A 5 13.87 -3.74 0.39
CA PRO A 5 12.46 -3.63 0.77
C PRO A 5 11.58 -4.50 -0.14
N VAL A 6 10.70 -5.30 0.47
CA VAL A 6 9.79 -6.20 -0.27
C VAL A 6 8.35 -5.88 0.09
N ILE A 7 7.53 -5.63 -0.94
CA ILE A 7 6.08 -5.54 -0.82
C ILE A 7 5.47 -6.89 -1.20
N SER A 8 4.68 -7.46 -0.29
CA SER A 8 3.92 -8.70 -0.54
C SER A 8 2.53 -8.34 -1.04
N VAL A 9 2.13 -8.92 -2.18
CA VAL A 9 0.87 -8.58 -2.86
C VAL A 9 0.08 -9.81 -3.26
N VAL A 10 -1.25 -9.65 -3.35
CA VAL A 10 -2.18 -10.59 -3.97
C VAL A 10 -2.85 -9.86 -5.14
N ASP A 11 -2.64 -10.35 -6.35
CA ASP A 11 -3.35 -9.85 -7.53
C ASP A 11 -4.76 -10.47 -7.59
N ALA A 12 -5.74 -9.64 -7.94
CA ALA A 12 -7.16 -9.97 -7.98
C ALA A 12 -7.84 -9.27 -9.17
N HIS A 13 -9.09 -9.61 -9.44
CA HIS A 13 -9.89 -8.84 -10.40
C HIS A 13 -11.37 -8.84 -10.03
N ALA A 14 -12.08 -7.79 -10.49
CA ALA A 14 -13.53 -7.69 -10.41
C ALA A 14 -14.08 -7.41 -11.81
N GLY A 15 -14.74 -8.39 -12.43
CA GLY A 15 -15.30 -8.22 -13.78
C GLY A 15 -14.27 -7.92 -14.88
N GLY A 16 -13.01 -8.30 -14.67
CA GLY A 16 -11.89 -8.01 -15.59
C GLY A 16 -11.09 -6.76 -15.23
N GLU A 17 -11.54 -5.97 -14.26
CA GLU A 17 -10.77 -4.84 -13.72
C GLU A 17 -9.67 -5.38 -12.77
N PRO A 18 -8.38 -5.11 -13.04
CA PRO A 18 -7.26 -5.66 -12.27
C PRO A 18 -7.02 -4.89 -10.95
N GLY A 19 -7.18 -5.58 -9.82
CA GLY A 19 -6.85 -5.06 -8.50
C GLY A 19 -5.57 -5.68 -7.94
N ARG A 20 -4.72 -4.90 -7.28
CA ARG A 20 -3.55 -5.39 -6.53
C ARG A 20 -3.71 -5.07 -5.05
N VAL A 21 -3.76 -6.11 -4.23
CA VAL A 21 -3.92 -5.96 -2.77
C VAL A 21 -2.57 -6.12 -2.11
N VAL A 22 -2.08 -5.04 -1.48
CA VAL A 22 -0.88 -5.10 -0.64
C VAL A 22 -1.24 -5.76 0.69
N VAL A 23 -0.55 -6.86 1.02
CA VAL A 23 -0.78 -7.65 2.25
C VAL A 23 0.43 -7.64 3.20
N GLY A 24 1.55 -7.05 2.80
CA GLY A 24 2.74 -6.90 3.64
C GLY A 24 3.80 -5.99 3.04
N GLY A 25 4.71 -5.49 3.88
CA GLY A 25 5.82 -4.63 3.46
C GLY A 25 5.56 -3.12 3.60
N VAL A 26 4.34 -2.70 3.92
CA VAL A 26 4.00 -1.30 4.22
C VAL A 26 3.95 -1.08 5.73
N HIS A 27 4.66 -0.07 6.22
CA HIS A 27 4.64 0.35 7.63
C HIS A 27 3.34 1.08 7.99
N ASP A 28 3.11 1.32 9.29
CA ASP A 28 1.91 2.07 9.69
C ASP A 28 1.90 3.48 9.09
N VAL A 29 0.74 3.91 8.64
CA VAL A 29 0.52 5.19 7.96
C VAL A 29 -0.03 6.19 8.98
N PRO A 30 0.57 7.37 9.17
CA PRO A 30 0.04 8.41 10.04
C PRO A 30 -1.44 8.76 9.76
N GLY A 31 -2.23 8.93 10.83
CA GLY A 31 -3.65 9.29 10.78
C GLY A 31 -4.52 8.41 11.69
N ALA A 32 -5.53 9.00 12.32
CA ALA A 32 -6.50 8.30 13.17
C ALA A 32 -7.64 7.67 12.35
N THR A 33 -7.89 8.20 11.15
CA THR A 33 -8.90 7.71 10.22
C THR A 33 -8.29 7.26 8.89
N MET A 34 -9.01 6.42 8.15
CA MET A 34 -8.59 6.01 6.79
C MET A 34 -8.48 7.21 5.83
N LEU A 35 -9.29 8.26 6.04
CA LEU A 35 -9.26 9.48 5.24
C LEU A 35 -7.93 10.23 5.42
N GLU A 36 -7.47 10.35 6.66
CA GLU A 36 -6.20 10.98 7.02
C GLU A 36 -5.02 10.17 6.50
N LYS A 37 -5.04 8.83 6.69
CA LYS A 37 -4.01 7.94 6.15
C LYS A 37 -3.90 8.05 4.63
N ARG A 38 -5.03 8.06 3.93
CA ARG A 38 -5.09 8.26 2.47
C ARG A 38 -4.55 9.63 2.06
N ASN A 39 -4.84 10.68 2.81
CA ASN A 39 -4.30 12.03 2.55
C ASN A 39 -2.80 12.10 2.77
N HIS A 40 -2.29 11.48 3.83
CA HIS A 40 -0.85 11.46 4.12
C HIS A 40 -0.08 10.72 3.03
N LEU A 41 -0.56 9.54 2.59
CA LEU A 41 0.06 8.82 1.47
C LEU A 41 0.04 9.63 0.18
N ALA A 42 -1.06 10.34 -0.10
CA ALA A 42 -1.16 11.17 -1.30
C ALA A 42 -0.23 12.39 -1.28
N ALA A 43 0.07 12.93 -0.09
CA ALA A 43 0.95 14.08 0.07
C ALA A 43 2.44 13.69 0.12
N ASP A 44 2.78 12.62 0.85
CA ASP A 44 4.16 12.33 1.26
C ASP A 44 4.60 10.87 0.98
N GLY A 45 3.69 9.98 0.59
CA GLY A 45 3.91 8.53 0.57
C GLY A 45 4.48 7.94 -0.73
N ASP A 46 4.74 8.74 -1.76
CA ASP A 46 5.18 8.25 -3.09
C ASP A 46 6.59 7.63 -3.10
N ARG A 47 7.37 7.91 -2.05
CA ARG A 47 8.74 7.38 -1.87
C ARG A 47 8.82 6.13 -0.99
N LEU A 48 7.68 5.60 -0.54
CA LEU A 48 7.60 4.39 0.29
C LEU A 48 8.03 3.13 -0.49
#